data_AF-A0A1Q6TYH9-F1
#
_entry.id   AF-A0A1Q6TYH9-F1
#
_cell.length_a   1.000
_cell.length_b   1.000
_cell.length_c   1.000
_cell.angle_alpha   90.00
_cell.angle_beta   90.00
_cell.angle_gamma   90.00
#
_symmetry.space_group_name_H-M   'P 1'
#
loop_
_entity.id
_entity.type
_entity.pdbx_description
1 polymer ?
#
loop_
_entity_poly.entity_id
_entity_poly.type
_entity_poly.pdbx_seq_one_letter_code
_entity_poly.pdbx_strand_id
1 'polypeptide(L)'
;MKIEPVKTQPSFGYSNILKTEWQKGRLKSVKYGFYGDLLTKDTVSLEHLQPASKNGKTTLSNLVLASKSKNQLRGCADIRLFADKATVWNYLLQFVGVKTKHFNGNSYIKGIIKTLQTLGINL
;
A
#
# COMPACT_ATOMS: atom_id res chain seq x y z
N MET A 1 -45.64 4.82 -6.51
CA MET A 1 -44.29 5.23 -6.06
C MET A 1 -43.39 5.32 -7.27
N LYS A 2 -42.83 6.50 -7.58
CA LYS A 2 -41.73 6.62 -8.56
C LYS A 2 -40.44 6.25 -7.84
N ILE A 3 -39.76 5.20 -8.32
CA ILE A 3 -38.45 4.80 -7.81
C ILE A 3 -37.45 5.68 -8.55
N GLU A 4 -36.80 6.60 -7.85
CA GLU A 4 -35.72 7.39 -8.45
C GLU A 4 -34.48 6.51 -8.65
N PRO A 5 -33.80 6.60 -9.82
CA PRO A 5 -32.60 5.83 -10.05
C PRO A 5 -31.50 6.27 -9.09
N VAL A 6 -30.86 5.30 -8.44
CA VAL A 6 -29.71 5.51 -7.57
C VAL A 6 -28.63 6.20 -8.40
N LYS A 7 -28.36 7.48 -8.11
CA LYS A 7 -27.22 8.21 -8.68
C LYS A 7 -25.95 7.52 -8.20
N THR A 8 -25.37 6.64 -9.02
CA THR A 8 -24.02 6.12 -8.82
C THR A 8 -23.06 7.30 -8.81
N GLN A 9 -22.59 7.69 -7.62
CA GLN A 9 -21.53 8.68 -7.51
C GLN A 9 -20.29 8.14 -8.25
N PRO A 10 -19.63 8.95 -9.10
CA PRO A 10 -18.36 8.56 -9.67
C PRO A 10 -17.37 8.35 -8.52
N SER A 11 -16.99 7.10 -8.28
CA SER A 11 -15.88 6.76 -7.40
C SER A 11 -14.60 7.18 -8.10
N PHE A 12 -14.16 8.42 -7.86
CA PHE A 12 -12.82 8.83 -8.21
C PHE A 12 -11.86 8.05 -7.31
N GLY A 13 -11.37 6.92 -7.83
CA GLY A 13 -10.38 6.10 -7.16
C GLY A 13 -9.20 6.98 -6.74
N TYR A 14 -8.91 7.01 -5.44
CA TYR A 14 -7.83 7.79 -4.86
C TYR A 14 -6.52 7.48 -5.60
N SER A 15 -6.01 8.44 -6.37
CA SER A 15 -4.76 8.29 -7.11
C SER A 15 -3.61 8.52 -6.15
N ASN A 16 -3.05 7.43 -5.59
CA ASN A 16 -1.81 7.51 -4.83
C ASN A 16 -0.60 7.35 -5.75
N ILE A 17 0.40 8.20 -5.57
CA ILE A 17 1.61 8.19 -6.39
C ILE A 17 2.34 6.84 -6.41
N LEU A 18 2.31 6.07 -5.32
CA LEU A 18 2.92 4.74 -5.25
C LEU A 18 2.30 3.78 -6.26
N LYS A 19 0.98 3.61 -6.21
CA LYS A 19 0.24 2.73 -7.14
C LYS A 19 0.30 3.26 -8.56
N THR A 20 0.19 4.58 -8.76
CA THR A 20 0.25 5.19 -10.07
C THR A 20 1.61 4.99 -10.74
N GLU A 21 2.73 5.20 -10.04
CA GLU A 21 4.07 4.97 -10.58
C GLU A 21 4.32 3.47 -10.82
N TRP A 22 3.79 2.58 -9.97
CA TRP A 22 3.85 1.14 -10.17
C TRP A 22 3.10 0.71 -11.44
N GLN A 23 1.85 1.13 -11.60
CA GLN A 23 1.00 0.78 -12.75
C GLN A 23 1.56 1.33 -14.07
N LYS A 24 2.25 2.48 -14.03
CA LYS A 24 2.98 3.06 -15.16
C LYS A 24 4.32 2.35 -15.46
N GLY A 25 4.68 1.32 -14.69
CA GLY A 25 5.93 0.57 -14.87
C GLY A 25 7.19 1.36 -14.51
N ARG A 26 7.07 2.46 -13.74
CA ARG A 26 8.21 3.29 -13.34
C ARG A 26 8.93 2.73 -12.11
N LEU A 27 8.27 1.86 -11.35
CA LEU A 27 8.85 1.14 -10.22
C LEU A 27 9.26 -0.29 -10.64
N LYS A 28 10.18 -0.40 -11.61
CA LYS A 28 10.52 -1.67 -12.28
C LYS A 28 11.04 -2.79 -11.35
N SER A 29 11.69 -2.41 -10.26
CA SER A 29 12.22 -3.34 -9.25
C SER A 29 11.14 -3.90 -8.33
N VAL A 30 9.95 -3.28 -8.29
CA VAL A 30 8.88 -3.64 -7.36
C VAL A 30 7.93 -4.64 -8.03
N LYS A 31 8.08 -5.92 -7.67
CA LYS A 31 7.29 -7.04 -8.19
C LYS A 31 6.37 -7.64 -7.13
N TYR A 32 6.81 -7.66 -5.88
CA TYR A 32 6.10 -8.30 -4.78
C TYR A 32 5.46 -7.25 -3.86
N GLY A 33 4.30 -7.60 -3.31
CA GLY A 33 3.56 -6.78 -2.35
C GLY A 33 4.12 -6.90 -0.94
N PHE A 34 3.52 -6.13 -0.03
CA PHE A 34 3.91 -6.05 1.38
C PHE A 34 3.84 -7.41 2.10
N TYR A 35 2.94 -8.28 1.64
CA TYR A 35 2.79 -9.65 2.18
C TYR A 35 3.51 -10.71 1.33
N GLY A 36 4.42 -10.31 0.43
CA GLY A 36 5.32 -11.20 -0.31
C GLY A 36 4.73 -11.81 -1.60
N ASP A 37 3.47 -11.54 -1.89
CA ASP A 37 2.77 -12.03 -3.07
C ASP A 37 3.11 -11.23 -4.34
N LEU A 38 3.09 -11.89 -5.50
CA LEU A 38 3.36 -11.23 -6.78
C LEU A 38 2.23 -10.25 -7.12
N LEU A 39 2.58 -9.01 -7.43
CA LEU A 39 1.64 -7.97 -7.83
C LEU A 39 1.34 -8.09 -9.33
N THR A 40 0.06 -8.03 -9.69
CA THR A 40 -0.40 -7.88 -11.07
C THR A 40 -1.23 -6.61 -11.21
N LYS A 41 -1.41 -6.11 -12.44
CA LYS A 41 -2.20 -4.89 -12.70
C LYS A 41 -3.64 -5.01 -12.22
N ASP A 42 -4.19 -6.22 -12.23
CA ASP A 42 -5.58 -6.49 -11.87
C ASP A 42 -5.76 -6.69 -10.36
N THR A 43 -4.71 -7.19 -9.69
CA THR A 43 -4.77 -7.54 -8.26
C THR A 43 -4.12 -6.50 -7.36
N VAL A 44 -3.33 -5.55 -7.87
CA VAL A 44 -2.67 -4.54 -7.03
C VAL A 44 -3.67 -3.61 -6.34
N SER A 45 -3.46 -3.43 -5.04
CA SER A 45 -4.22 -2.55 -4.15
C SER A 45 -3.28 -1.70 -3.30
N LEU A 46 -3.84 -0.68 -2.66
CA LEU A 46 -3.16 0.14 -1.67
C LEU A 46 -3.65 -0.28 -0.29
N GLU A 47 -2.71 -0.65 0.55
CA GLU A 47 -2.94 -1.08 1.93
C GLU A 47 -2.51 0.04 2.86
N HIS A 48 -3.37 0.37 3.83
CA HIS A 48 -3.02 1.30 4.89
C HIS A 48 -2.42 0.54 6.07
N LEU A 49 -1.16 0.78 6.43
CA LEU A 49 -0.52 0.10 7.57
C LEU A 49 -1.32 0.32 8.87
N GLN A 50 -1.64 1.57 9.16
CA GLN A 50 -2.67 1.96 10.12
C GLN A 50 -4.00 2.13 9.36
N PRO A 51 -5.05 1.34 9.65
CA PRO A 51 -6.33 1.45 8.96
C PRO A 51 -6.96 2.84 9.09
N ALA A 52 -7.68 3.28 8.06
CA ALA A 52 -8.42 4.55 8.09
C ALA A 52 -9.46 4.60 9.23
N SER A 53 -10.11 3.48 9.53
CA SER A 53 -11.02 3.32 10.69
C SER A 53 -10.34 3.52 12.05
N LYS A 54 -9.01 3.44 12.09
CA LYS A 54 -8.17 3.68 13.28
C LYS A 54 -7.35 4.96 13.13
N ASN A 55 -7.91 5.99 12.47
CA ASN A 55 -7.28 7.30 12.21
C ASN A 55 -6.03 7.28 11.30
N GLY A 56 -5.83 6.19 10.56
CA GLY A 56 -4.76 6.10 9.57
C GLY A 56 -4.95 7.08 8.42
N LYS A 57 -3.90 7.86 8.11
CA LYS A 57 -3.94 8.84 7.02
C LYS A 57 -3.57 8.20 5.69
N THR A 58 -4.13 8.74 4.61
CA THR A 58 -3.78 8.35 3.24
C THR A 58 -2.53 9.12 2.80
N THR A 59 -1.38 8.74 3.35
CA THR A 59 -0.07 9.32 3.05
C THR A 59 0.90 8.23 2.61
N LEU A 60 1.94 8.60 1.85
CA LEU A 60 2.96 7.64 1.40
C LEU A 60 3.61 6.86 2.55
N SER A 61 3.79 7.49 3.72
CA SER A 61 4.36 6.84 4.91
C SER A 61 3.44 5.79 5.54
N ASN A 62 2.17 5.71 5.15
CA ASN A 62 1.20 4.77 5.69
C ASN A 62 0.62 3.84 4.61
N LEU A 63 1.12 3.93 3.38
CA LEU A 63 0.58 3.18 2.24
C LEU A 63 1.61 2.24 1.64
N VAL A 64 1.21 0.98 1.46
CA VAL A 64 2.03 -0.05 0.81
C VAL A 64 1.24 -0.70 -0.32
N LEU A 65 1.95 -1.32 -1.26
CA LEU A 65 1.35 -2.12 -2.32
C LEU A 65 1.10 -3.53 -1.79
N ALA A 66 -0.11 -4.05 -1.99
CA ALA A 66 -0.49 -5.41 -1.63
C ALA A 66 -1.48 -5.95 -2.66
N SER A 67 -1.65 -7.27 -2.82
CA SER A 67 -2.81 -7.74 -3.56
C SER A 67 -4.11 -7.42 -2.84
N LYS A 68 -5.17 -7.24 -3.62
CA LYS A 68 -6.56 -7.10 -3.14
C LYS A 68 -6.92 -8.20 -2.16
N SER A 69 -6.53 -9.44 -2.44
CA SER A 69 -6.85 -10.60 -1.60
C SER A 69 -6.27 -10.48 -0.19
N LYS A 70 -4.98 -10.12 -0.06
CA LYS A 70 -4.31 -9.97 1.23
C LYS A 70 -4.80 -8.75 1.99
N ASN A 71 -5.04 -7.64 1.27
CA ASN A 71 -5.59 -6.43 1.86
C ASN A 71 -7.01 -6.66 2.42
N GLN A 72 -7.86 -7.34 1.66
CA GLN A 72 -9.19 -7.73 2.13
C GLN A 72 -9.13 -8.71 3.30
N LEU A 73 -8.21 -9.67 3.26
CA LEU A 73 -8.03 -10.65 4.35
C LEU A 73 -7.66 -9.96 5.67
N ARG A 74 -6.80 -8.93 5.64
CA ARG A 74 -6.48 -8.16 6.83
C ARG A 74 -7.64 -7.27 7.27
N GLY A 75 -8.25 -6.55 6.32
CA GLY A 75 -9.26 -5.53 6.63
C GLY A 75 -8.71 -4.48 7.61
N CYS A 76 -9.32 -4.37 8.78
CA CYS A 76 -8.90 -3.45 9.85
C CYS A 76 -8.16 -4.13 11.01
N ALA A 77 -7.82 -5.41 10.85
CA ALA A 77 -7.10 -6.18 11.85
C ALA A 77 -5.69 -5.60 12.08
N ASP A 78 -5.12 -5.95 13.23
CA ASP A 78 -3.78 -5.52 13.60
C ASP A 78 -2.75 -6.03 12.60
N ILE A 79 -1.95 -5.12 12.03
CA ILE A 79 -0.93 -5.43 11.03
C ILE A 79 0.11 -6.43 11.55
N ARG A 80 0.35 -6.47 12.87
CA ARG A 80 1.29 -7.41 13.52
C ARG A 80 0.94 -8.88 13.33
N LEU A 81 -0.34 -9.18 13.05
CA LEU A 81 -0.80 -10.55 12.82
C LEU A 81 -0.54 -11.04 11.38
N PHE A 82 -0.15 -10.14 10.48
CA PHE A 82 -0.01 -10.41 9.04
C PHE A 82 1.36 -10.04 8.49
N ALA A 83 2.06 -9.09 9.11
CA ALA A 83 3.36 -8.62 8.68
C ALA A 83 4.48 -9.54 9.19
N ASP A 84 5.00 -10.38 8.31
CA ASP A 84 6.24 -11.11 8.54
C ASP A 84 7.46 -10.20 8.28
N LYS A 85 8.41 -10.14 9.23
CA LYS A 85 9.54 -9.20 9.16
C LYS A 85 10.42 -9.41 7.94
N ALA A 86 10.74 -10.67 7.61
CA ALA A 86 11.60 -10.98 6.47
C ALA A 86 10.92 -10.57 5.16
N THR A 87 9.63 -10.86 5.04
CA THR A 87 8.80 -10.47 3.90
C THR A 87 8.70 -8.95 3.76
N VAL A 88 8.48 -8.23 4.87
CA VAL A 88 8.44 -6.77 4.88
C VAL A 88 9.80 -6.18 4.49
N TRP A 89 10.91 -6.74 4.98
CA TRP A 89 12.24 -6.28 4.59
C TRP A 89 12.49 -6.49 3.10
N ASN A 90 12.18 -7.67 2.57
CA ASN A 90 12.26 -7.98 1.15
C ASN A 90 11.38 -7.04 0.32
N TYR A 91 10.20 -6.69 0.82
CA TYR A 91 9.33 -5.71 0.19
C TYR A 91 10.01 -4.35 0.07
N LEU A 92 10.57 -3.84 1.18
CA LEU A 92 11.22 -2.52 1.24
C LEU A 92 12.50 -2.44 0.39
N LEU A 93 13.28 -3.53 0.33
CA LEU A 93 14.49 -3.59 -0.48
C LEU A 93 14.23 -3.32 -1.97
N GLN A 94 13.05 -3.65 -2.48
CA GLN A 94 12.67 -3.37 -3.87
C GLN A 94 12.63 -1.87 -4.21
N PHE A 95 12.55 -1.00 -3.20
CA PHE A 95 12.50 0.45 -3.37
C PHE A 95 13.86 1.15 -3.21
N VAL A 96 14.91 0.41 -2.82
CA VAL A 96 16.25 0.98 -2.61
C VAL A 96 16.78 1.57 -3.92
N GLY A 97 17.20 2.84 -3.86
CA GLY A 97 17.73 3.55 -5.03
C GLY A 97 16.69 3.93 -6.09
N VAL A 98 15.41 3.57 -5.91
CA VAL A 98 14.35 3.96 -6.85
C VAL A 98 14.09 5.46 -6.75
N LYS A 99 14.27 6.16 -7.87
CA LYS A 99 14.00 7.61 -7.96
C LYS A 99 13.31 7.92 -9.28
N THR A 100 12.14 8.54 -9.19
CA THR A 100 11.41 9.09 -10.33
C THR A 100 11.19 10.58 -10.10
N LYS A 101 10.60 11.28 -11.09
CA LYS A 101 10.22 12.69 -10.94
C LYS A 101 9.29 12.93 -9.74
N HIS A 102 8.52 11.93 -9.34
CA HIS A 102 7.44 12.06 -8.35
C HIS A 102 7.60 11.14 -7.14
N PHE A 103 8.61 10.27 -7.13
CA PHE A 103 8.77 9.25 -6.10
C PHE A 103 10.24 9.07 -5.71
N ASN A 104 10.51 8.98 -4.40
CA ASN A 104 11.82 8.68 -3.84
C ASN A 104 11.70 7.48 -2.91
N GLY A 105 12.25 6.35 -3.34
CA GLY A 105 12.18 5.08 -2.63
C GLY A 105 12.87 5.10 -1.27
N ASN A 106 14.01 5.76 -1.14
CA ASN A 106 14.72 5.85 0.14
C ASN A 106 13.92 6.66 1.18
N SER A 107 13.29 7.76 0.77
CA SER A 107 12.40 8.54 1.64
C SER A 107 11.13 7.75 1.99
N TYR A 108 10.58 7.02 1.02
CA TYR A 108 9.44 6.14 1.22
C TYR A 108 9.73 5.06 2.26
N ILE A 109 10.84 4.33 2.11
CA ILE A 109 11.28 3.30 3.06
C ILE A 109 11.38 3.86 4.49
N LYS A 110 12.06 5.01 4.67
CA LYS A 110 12.17 5.66 5.99
C LYS A 110 10.79 5.96 6.59
N GLY A 111 9.85 6.44 5.78
CA GLY A 111 8.47 6.71 6.20
C GLY A 111 7.74 5.44 6.64
N ILE A 112 7.84 4.36 5.86
CA ILE A 112 7.22 3.07 6.18
C ILE A 112 7.80 2.48 7.46
N ILE A 113 9.14 2.44 7.60
CA ILE A 113 9.81 1.91 8.81
C ILE A 113 9.32 2.64 10.06
N LYS A 114 9.26 3.98 10.03
CA LYS A 114 8.79 4.77 11.17
C LYS A 114 7.33 4.45 11.54
N THR A 115 6.46 4.30 10.55
CA THR A 115 5.06 3.92 10.78
C THR A 115 4.97 2.51 11.36
N LEU A 116 5.72 1.54 10.83
CA LEU A 116 5.75 0.18 11.36
C LEU A 116 6.24 0.13 12.81
N GLN A 117 7.30 0.88 13.15
CA GLN A 117 7.80 1.02 14.52
C GLN A 117 6.72 1.58 15.46
N THR A 118 5.97 2.57 15.00
CA THR A 118 4.85 3.17 15.77
C THR A 118 3.73 2.15 16.00
N LEU A 119 3.53 1.23 15.06
CA LEU A 119 2.57 0.13 15.15
C LEU A 119 3.13 -1.12 15.88
N GLY A 120 4.35 -1.04 16.44
CA GLY A 120 4.97 -2.11 17.23
C GLY A 120 5.69 -3.18 16.40
N ILE A 121 6.02 -2.90 15.14
CA ILE A 121 6.84 -3.78 14.28
C ILE A 121 8.25 -3.18 14.16
N ASN A 122 9.22 -3.86 14.76
CA ASN A 122 10.64 -3.51 14.66
C ASN A 122 11.32 -4.37 13.59
N LEU A 123 11.77 -3.74 12.51
CA LEU A 123 12.50 -4.33 11.39
C LEU A 123 14.00 -4.28 11.62
#